data_AF-A0A917NNG3-F1
#
_entry.id   AF-A0A917NNG3-F1
#
_cell.length_a   1.000
_cell.length_b   1.000
_cell.length_c   1.000
_cell.angle_alpha   90.00
_cell.angle_beta   90.00
_cell.angle_gamma   90.00
#
_symmetry.space_group_name_H-M   'P 1'
#
loop_
_entity.id
_entity.type
_entity.pdbx_description
1 polymer ?
#
loop_
_entity_poly.entity_id
_entity_poly.type
_entity_poly.pdbx_seq_one_letter_code
_entity_poly.pdbx_strand_id
1 'polypeptide(L)' 'MVRKLDELGRIVLPMELRRTMGIEKGDGLEIFVDGEYIILKFDS' A
#
# COMPACT_ATOMS: atom_id res chain seq x y z
N MET A 1 -12.45 4.64 2.40
CA MET A 1 -12.37 5.61 1.29
C MET A 1 -12.00 4.86 0.01
N VAL A 2 -12.37 5.35 -1.16
CA VAL A 2 -11.99 4.73 -2.46
C VAL A 2 -10.96 5.62 -3.14
N ARG A 3 -9.83 5.06 -3.59
CA ARG A 3 -8.80 5.78 -4.36
C ARG A 3 -8.80 5.25 -5.79
N LYS A 4 -8.78 6.17 -6.75
CA LYS A 4 -8.59 5.80 -8.17
C LYS A 4 -7.15 5.39 -8.40
N LEU A 5 -6.97 4.41 -9.27
CA LEU A 5 -5.69 4.07 -9.87
C LEU A 5 -5.27 5.19 -10.83
N ASP A 6 -3.98 5.39 -10.98
CA ASP A 6 -3.46 6.16 -12.10
C ASP A 6 -3.36 5.30 -13.38
N GLU A 7 -2.86 5.90 -14.47
CA GLU A 7 -2.75 5.25 -15.78
C GLU A 7 -1.83 4.01 -15.79
N LEU A 8 -0.98 3.86 -14.78
CA LEU A 8 -0.04 2.75 -14.65
C LEU A 8 -0.50 1.73 -13.59
N GLY A 9 -1.69 1.91 -13.00
CA GLY A 9 -2.21 1.02 -11.97
C GLY A 9 -1.59 1.24 -10.59
N ARG A 10 -0.97 2.39 -10.32
CA ARG A 10 -0.42 2.71 -8.99
C ARG A 10 -1.52 3.25 -8.07
N ILE A 11 -1.43 2.92 -6.79
CA ILE A 11 -2.25 3.48 -5.72
C ILE A 11 -1.42 4.37 -4.79
N VAL A 12 -2.06 5.38 -4.22
CA VAL A 12 -1.44 6.26 -3.22
C VAL A 12 -1.94 5.86 -1.83
N LEU A 13 -1.04 5.35 -0.98
CA LEU A 13 -1.34 5.15 0.44
C LEU A 13 -1.53 6.51 1.13
N PRO A 14 -2.64 6.73 1.86
CA PRO A 14 -2.86 7.91 2.68
C PRO A 14 -1.70 8.18 3.65
N MET A 15 -1.42 9.47 3.90
CA MET A 15 -0.32 9.89 4.77
C MET A 15 -0.45 9.34 6.21
N GLU A 16 -1.67 9.25 6.72
CA GLU A 16 -1.95 8.72 8.06
C GLU A 16 -1.52 7.26 8.18
N LEU A 17 -1.88 6.40 7.22
CA LEU A 17 -1.46 5.00 7.22
C LEU A 17 0.05 4.85 7.17
N ARG A 18 0.74 5.66 6.35
CA ARG A 18 2.21 5.66 6.30
C ARG A 18 2.83 5.98 7.65
N ARG A 19 2.30 6.98 8.36
CA ARG A 19 2.78 7.36 9.70
C ARG A 19 2.51 6.28 10.74
N THR A 20 1.30 5.74 10.76
CA THR A 20 0.90 4.70 11.72
C THR A 20 1.67 3.40 11.50
N MET A 21 2.01 3.07 10.26
CA MET A 21 2.76 1.85 9.90
C MET A 21 4.27 2.09 9.78
N GLY A 22 4.77 3.32 10.00
CA GLY A 22 6.19 3.63 9.90
C GLY A 22 6.80 3.48 8.50
N ILE A 23 6.01 3.63 7.43
CA ILE A 23 6.47 3.44 6.05
C ILE A 23 7.21 4.70 5.56
N GLU A 24 8.49 4.52 5.27
CA GLU A 24 9.36 5.55 4.72
C GLU A 24 9.56 5.41 3.20
N LYS A 25 10.21 6.41 2.61
CA LYS A 25 10.48 6.44 1.18
C LYS A 25 11.61 5.46 0.87
N GLY A 26 11.28 4.41 0.10
CA GLY A 26 12.24 3.41 -0.35
C GLY A 26 12.04 2.06 0.32
N ASP A 27 11.16 1.98 1.32
CA ASP A 27 10.82 0.73 1.99
C ASP A 27 10.20 -0.27 1.02
N GLY A 28 10.60 -1.53 1.18
CA GLY A 28 9.98 -2.65 0.49
C GLY A 28 8.60 -2.93 1.06
N LEU A 29 7.65 -3.25 0.18
CA LEU A 29 6.34 -3.74 0.56
C LEU A 29 6.10 -5.08 -0.13
N GLU A 30 5.66 -6.06 0.65
CA GLU A 30 5.23 -7.34 0.12
C GLU A 30 3.76 -7.26 -0.29
N ILE A 31 3.45 -7.85 -1.45
CA ILE A 31 2.10 -7.88 -2.01
C ILE A 31 1.63 -9.32 -2.06
N PHE A 32 0.50 -9.58 -1.43
CA PHE A 32 -0.18 -10.87 -1.43
C PHE A 32 -1.55 -10.76 -2.08
N VAL A 33 -2.05 -11.88 -2.59
CA VAL A 33 -3.40 -12.02 -3.13
C VAL A 33 -4.14 -13.08 -2.32
N ASP A 34 -5.30 -12.70 -1.78
CA ASP A 34 -6.20 -13.60 -1.05
C ASP A 34 -7.62 -13.43 -1.59
N GLY A 35 -8.05 -14.37 -2.45
CA GLY A 35 -9.31 -14.28 -3.18
C GLY A 35 -9.37 -13.00 -4.04
N GLU A 36 -10.32 -12.13 -3.71
CA GLU A 36 -10.52 -10.83 -4.38
C GLU A 36 -9.76 -9.68 -3.71
N TYR A 37 -8.98 -9.96 -2.66
CA TYR A 37 -8.25 -8.96 -1.89
C TYR A 37 -6.77 -8.91 -2.26
N ILE A 38 -6.24 -7.69 -2.33
CA ILE A 38 -4.80 -7.42 -2.34
C ILE A 38 -4.40 -7.02 -0.94
N ILE A 39 -3.44 -7.72 -0.35
CA ILE A 39 -2.92 -7.46 0.98
C ILE A 39 -1.51 -6.88 0.84
N LEU A 40 -1.28 -5.72 1.44
CA LEU A 40 0.03 -5.10 1.53
C LEU A 40 0.59 -5.35 2.93
N LYS A 41 1.75 -6.00 3.01
CA LYS A 41 2.44 -6.26 4.27
C LYS A 41 3.74 -5.44 4.31
N PHE A 42 3.95 -4.76 5.42
CA PHE A 42 5.25 -4.20 5.76
C PHE A 42 5.92 -5.19 6.72
N ASP A 43 7.14 -5.60 6.41
CA ASP A 43 8.01 -6.24 7.40
C ASP A 43 8.94 -5.16 7.95
N SER A 44 8.99 -5.08 9.28
CA SER A 44 9.90 -4.21 10.02
C SER A 44 11.29 -4.82 10.07
#